data_AF-A0A660ZKV3-F1
#
_entry.id   AF-A0A660ZKV3-F1
#
_cell.length_a   1.000
_cell.length_b   1.000
_cell.length_c   1.000
_cell.angle_alpha   90.00
_cell.angle_beta   90.00
_cell.angle_gamma   90.00
#
_symmetry.space_group_name_H-M   'P 1'
#
loop_
_entity.id
_entity.type
_entity.pdbx_description
1 polymer ?
#
loop_
_entity_poly.entity_id
_entity_poly.type
_entity_poly.pdbx_seq_one_letter_code
_entity_poly.pdbx_strand_id
1 'polypeptide(L)'
;ELGLKRVCSEEIARLIDEEISRIVREAEAKAREILTKNIDKLHALAEALLQKETLDKDEIDEILGFRKKEEKAAGPVSLSEDKAES
;
A
#
# COMPACT_ATOMS: atom_id res chain seq x y z
N GLU A 1 14.12 39.32 -11.57
CA GLU A 1 13.89 38.58 -10.31
C GLU A 1 12.45 38.82 -9.86
N LEU A 2 11.72 37.73 -9.59
CA LEU A 2 10.27 37.71 -9.42
C LEU A 2 9.80 38.43 -8.14
N GLY A 3 9.03 39.49 -8.33
CA GLY A 3 8.39 40.32 -7.30
C GLY A 3 7.21 39.67 -6.57
N LEU A 4 7.26 38.36 -6.29
CA LEU A 4 6.26 37.67 -5.47
C LEU A 4 6.42 37.95 -3.97
N LYS A 5 7.53 38.58 -3.55
CA LYS A 5 7.91 38.71 -2.14
C LYS A 5 7.15 39.80 -1.36
N ARG A 6 6.17 40.50 -1.96
CA ARG A 6 5.57 41.71 -1.34
C ARG A 6 4.03 41.78 -1.28
N VAL A 7 3.28 40.73 -1.67
CA VAL A 7 1.80 40.85 -1.77
C VAL A 7 1.00 39.92 -0.84
N CYS A 8 1.64 39.21 0.08
CA CYS A 8 0.91 38.56 1.17
C CYS A 8 0.96 39.49 2.39
N SER A 9 -0.19 40.02 2.83
CA SER A 9 -0.26 40.63 4.15
C SER A 9 0.12 39.58 5.20
N GLU A 10 0.64 40.00 6.35
CA GLU A 10 1.00 39.08 7.44
C GLU A 10 -0.19 38.19 7.85
N GLU A 11 -1.40 38.74 7.78
CA GLU A 11 -2.64 38.01 8.00
C GLU A 11 -2.88 36.92 6.95
N ILE A 12 -2.73 37.22 5.66
CA ILE A 12 -2.86 36.23 4.58
C ILE A 12 -1.77 35.15 4.69
N ALA A 13 -0.54 35.53 5.01
CA ALA A 13 0.56 34.57 5.19
C ALA A 13 0.26 33.60 6.35
N ARG A 14 -0.22 34.14 7.48
CA ARG A 14 -0.64 33.34 8.63
C ARG A 14 -1.77 32.37 8.30
N LEU A 15 -2.79 32.84 7.58
CA LEU A 15 -3.91 31.97 7.15
C LEU A 15 -3.43 30.82 6.26
N ILE A 16 -2.46 31.07 5.37
CA ILE A 16 -1.87 30.02 4.53
C ILE A 16 -1.12 29.00 5.39
N ASP A 17 -0.29 29.45 6.33
CA ASP A 17 0.47 28.55 7.20
C ASP A 17 -0.44 27.69 8.10
N GLU A 18 -1.53 28.28 8.60
CA GLU A 18 -2.56 27.58 9.37
C GLU A 18 -3.25 26.49 8.51
N GLU A 19 -3.58 26.80 7.27
CA GLU A 19 -4.21 25.88 6.33
C GLU A 19 -3.27 24.71 5.94
N ILE A 20 -2.01 25.00 5.64
CA ILE A 20 -1.00 23.98 5.37
C ILE A 20 -0.85 23.05 6.58
N SER A 21 -0.74 23.63 7.78
CA SER A 21 -0.63 22.86 9.02
C SER A 21 -1.84 21.96 9.25
N ARG A 22 -3.05 22.46 8.95
CA ARG A 22 -4.29 21.69 9.04
C ARG A 22 -4.26 20.48 8.09
N ILE A 23 -3.96 20.71 6.81
CA ILE A 23 -3.93 19.65 5.78
C ILE A 23 -2.94 18.55 6.17
N VAL A 24 -1.73 18.93 6.61
CA VAL A 24 -0.70 17.96 7.01
C VAL A 24 -1.17 17.12 8.21
N ARG A 25 -1.77 17.75 9.23
CA ARG A 25 -2.28 17.04 10.41
C ARG A 25 -3.43 16.10 10.07
N GLU A 26 -4.34 16.52 9.18
CA GLU A 26 -5.45 15.67 8.72
C GLU A 26 -4.93 14.46 7.94
N ALA A 27 -3.94 14.66 7.06
CA ALA A 27 -3.29 13.58 6.33
C ALA A 27 -2.58 12.60 7.27
N GLU A 28 -1.85 13.09 8.28
CA GLU A 28 -1.21 12.25 9.29
C GLU A 28 -2.25 11.45 10.08
N ALA A 29 -3.30 12.10 10.56
CA ALA A 29 -4.38 11.44 11.31
C ALA A 29 -5.04 10.34 10.49
N LYS A 30 -5.33 10.61 9.21
CA LYS A 30 -5.89 9.62 8.29
C LYS A 30 -4.93 8.46 8.04
N ALA A 31 -3.64 8.73 7.84
CA ALA A 31 -2.64 7.69 7.67
C ALA A 31 -2.56 6.80 8.92
N ARG A 32 -2.52 7.40 10.10
CA ARG A 32 -2.54 6.68 11.39
C ARG A 32 -3.80 5.84 11.54
N GLU A 33 -4.96 6.39 11.23
CA GLU A 33 -6.23 5.66 11.28
C GLU A 33 -6.21 4.42 10.36
N ILE A 34 -5.74 4.57 9.12
CA ILE A 34 -5.62 3.45 8.17
C ILE A 34 -4.68 2.37 8.72
N LEU A 35 -3.51 2.78 9.23
CA LEU A 35 -2.52 1.86 9.79
C LEU A 35 -3.06 1.13 11.03
N THR A 36 -3.70 1.86 11.96
CA THR A 36 -4.27 1.27 13.18
C THR A 36 -5.44 0.34 12.88
N LYS A 37 -6.33 0.70 11.93
CA LYS A 37 -7.43 -0.19 11.50
C LYS A 37 -6.94 -1.47 10.84
N ASN A 38 -5.75 -1.47 10.25
CA ASN A 38 -5.16 -2.61 9.54
C ASN A 38 -3.88 -3.10 10.23
N ILE A 39 -3.81 -2.98 11.56
CA ILE A 39 -2.59 -3.26 12.31
C ILE A 39 -2.10 -4.70 12.12
N ASP A 40 -3.01 -5.66 12.01
CA ASP A 40 -2.68 -7.07 11.77
C ASP A 40 -1.95 -7.26 10.44
N LYS A 41 -2.39 -6.55 9.38
CA LYS A 41 -1.74 -6.57 8.07
C LYS A 41 -0.37 -5.91 8.10
N LEU A 42 -0.22 -4.82 8.87
CA LEU A 42 1.07 -4.17 9.07
C LEU A 42 2.06 -5.11 9.77
N HIS A 43 1.61 -5.82 10.82
CA HIS A 43 2.43 -6.82 11.50
C HIS A 43 2.80 -7.98 10.58
N ALA A 44 1.86 -8.48 9.78
CA ALA A 44 2.14 -9.54 8.80
C ALA A 44 3.20 -9.13 7.76
N LEU A 45 3.14 -7.88 7.26
CA LEU A 45 4.17 -7.36 6.36
C LEU A 45 5.53 -7.24 7.07
N ALA A 46 5.56 -6.77 8.30
CA ALA A 46 6.79 -6.64 9.09
C ALA A 46 7.43 -8.00 9.36
N GLU A 47 6.64 -9.01 9.74
CA GLU A 47 7.11 -10.39 9.92
C GLU A 47 7.66 -10.97 8.62
N ALA A 48 6.97 -10.77 7.50
CA ALA A 48 7.44 -11.24 6.20
C ALA A 48 8.77 -10.57 5.79
N LEU A 49 8.94 -9.28 6.05
CA LEU A 49 10.21 -8.56 5.81
C LEU A 49 11.35 -9.07 6.69
N LEU A 50 11.06 -9.46 7.94
CA LEU A 50 12.07 -10.08 8.80
C LEU A 50 12.56 -11.44 8.26
N GLN A 51 11.73 -12.15 7.50
CA GLN A 51 12.09 -13.45 6.91
C GLN A 51 12.78 -13.33 5.55
N LYS A 52 12.33 -12.39 4.69
CA LYS A 52 12.76 -12.31 3.28
C LYS A 52 13.60 -11.09 2.92
N GLU A 53 13.84 -10.17 3.86
CA GLU A 53 14.51 -8.86 3.70
C GLU A 53 13.85 -7.88 2.72
N THR A 54 13.25 -8.39 1.65
CA THR A 54 12.51 -7.68 0.61
C THR A 54 11.26 -8.47 0.25
N LEU A 55 10.23 -7.77 -0.23
CA LEU A 55 8.98 -8.37 -0.69
C LEU A 55 8.64 -7.80 -2.06
N ASP A 56 8.27 -8.69 -2.99
CA ASP A 56 7.77 -8.30 -4.30
C ASP A 56 6.29 -7.96 -4.23
N LYS A 57 5.79 -7.27 -5.27
CA LYS A 57 4.39 -6.82 -5.35
C LYS A 57 3.39 -7.95 -5.13
N ASP A 58 3.62 -9.12 -5.74
CA ASP A 58 2.69 -10.25 -5.65
C ASP A 58 2.61 -10.84 -4.23
N GLU A 59 3.70 -10.74 -3.46
CA GLU A 59 3.78 -11.17 -2.06
C GLU A 59 3.05 -10.17 -1.15
N ILE A 60 3.25 -8.87 -1.40
CA ILE A 60 2.52 -7.80 -0.70
C ILE A 60 1.02 -7.93 -0.96
N ASP A 61 0.60 -8.16 -2.20
CA ASP A 61 -0.80 -8.34 -2.57
C ASP A 61 -1.42 -9.59 -1.93
N GLU A 62 -0.63 -10.64 -1.68
CA GLU A 62 -1.07 -11.81 -0.92
C GLU A 62 -1.33 -11.48 0.55
N ILE A 63 -0.36 -10.84 1.20
CA ILE A 63 -0.43 -10.47 2.63
C ILE A 63 -1.57 -9.48 2.87
N LEU A 64 -1.78 -8.53 1.96
CA LEU A 64 -2.83 -7.52 2.06
C LEU A 64 -4.22 -8.03 1.65
N GLY A 65 -4.29 -9.21 1.00
CA GLY A 65 -5.52 -9.85 0.55
C GLY A 65 -6.10 -9.25 -0.74
N PHE A 66 -5.25 -8.67 -1.59
CA PHE A 66 -5.66 -8.06 -2.87
C PHE A 66 -5.73 -9.04 -4.03
N ARG A 67 -5.18 -10.26 -3.91
CA ARG A 67 -5.36 -11.28 -4.94
C ARG A 67 -6.84 -11.62 -5.10
N LYS A 68 -7.39 -11.39 -6.30
CA LYS A 68 -8.62 -12.04 -6.73
C LYS A 68 -8.40 -13.54 -6.62
N LYS A 69 -9.32 -14.20 -5.92
CA LYS A 69 -9.39 -15.65 -5.80
C LYS A 69 -9.74 -16.25 -7.16
N GLU A 70 -8.80 -16.29 -8.09
CA GLU A 70 -8.91 -17.12 -9.28
C GLU A 70 -8.25 -18.46 -8.99
N GLU A 71 -9.14 -19.45 -8.85
CA GLU A 71 -8.95 -20.87 -9.14
C GLU A 71 -8.08 -21.72 -8.21
N LYS A 72 -8.65 -22.01 -7.01
CA LYS A 72 -8.60 -23.39 -6.52
C LYS A 72 -9.48 -24.29 -7.41
N ALA A 73 -9.04 -24.63 -8.62
CA ALA A 73 -9.67 -25.65 -9.45
C ALA A 73 -8.77 -26.14 -10.61
N ALA A 74 -7.61 -26.73 -10.30
CA ALA A 74 -7.03 -27.74 -11.18
C ALA A 74 -6.33 -28.79 -10.30
N GLY A 75 -7.05 -29.89 -10.04
CA GLY A 75 -6.49 -31.08 -9.42
C GLY A 75 -5.39 -31.71 -10.28
N PRO A 76 -4.72 -32.75 -9.78
CA PRO A 76 -3.58 -33.34 -10.45
C PRO A 76 -4.05 -33.96 -11.77
N VAL A 77 -3.69 -33.36 -12.90
CA VAL A 77 -3.81 -34.06 -14.19
C VAL A 77 -2.68 -35.09 -14.21
N SER A 78 -3.01 -36.29 -13.76
CA SER A 78 -2.25 -37.50 -14.02
C SER A 78 -2.14 -37.69 -15.54
N LEU A 79 -0.96 -37.42 -16.09
CA LEU A 79 -0.57 -37.91 -17.41
C LEU A 79 -0.09 -39.36 -17.23
N SER A 80 -1.05 -40.28 -17.15
CA SER A 80 -0.82 -41.71 -17.38
C SER A 80 -1.19 -42.04 -18.82
N GLU A 81 -0.15 -42.40 -19.58
CA GLU A 81 -0.12 -43.39 -20.67
C GLU A 81 -1.21 -43.32 -21.76
N ASP A 82 -0.80 -42.96 -22.97
CA ASP A 82 -1.23 -43.70 -24.15
C ASP A 82 0.01 -44.19 -24.91
N LYS A 83 0.34 -45.45 -24.63
CA LYS A 83 1.18 -46.29 -25.48
C LYS A 83 0.22 -46.90 -26.50
N ALA A 84 0.15 -46.34 -27.70
CA ALA A 84 -0.57 -46.93 -28.82
C ALA A 84 0.36 -46.99 -30.05
N GLU A 85 0.75 -48.21 -30.36
CA GLU A 85 1.15 -48.78 -31.66
C GLU A 85 1.37 -47.82 -32.85
N SER A 86 2.60 -47.82 -33.36
CA SER A 86 2.91 -48.29 -34.72
C SER A 86 4.37 -48.71 -34.81
#